data_AF-A0A0R1F3K5-F1
#
_entry.id   AF-A0A0R1F3K5-F1
#
_cell.length_a   1.000
_cell.length_b   1.000
_cell.length_c   1.000
_cell.angle_alpha   90.00
_cell.angle_beta   90.00
_cell.angle_gamma   90.00
#
_symmetry.space_group_name_H-M   'P 1'
#
loop_
_entity.id
_entity.type
_entity.pdbx_description
1 polymer ?
#
loop_
_entity_poly.entity_id
_entity_poly.type
_entity_poly.pdbx_seq_one_letter_code
_entity_poly.pdbx_strand_id
1 'polypeptide(L)'
;MEQDRPISFFSFPGTAAAAVNFYVQLFPNSELIELTYFGDEQPELTGKVYNASFTLMGQSFYALDFTPKEAPPASWQTSQFIEFSDTHLFDRIFTTLASSGHVLMGPEPIAQFDKAAWVTDQFGITWQLVHRAA
;
A
#
# COMPACT_ATOMS: atom_id res chain seq x y z
N MET A 1 -7.62 -17.78 16.59
CA MET A 1 -8.66 -18.36 15.73
C MET A 1 -8.44 -17.76 14.35
N GLU A 2 -7.89 -18.54 13.43
CA GLU A 2 -7.79 -18.16 12.02
C GLU A 2 -9.22 -18.22 11.44
N GLN A 3 -9.74 -17.07 11.04
CA GLN A 3 -11.03 -16.96 10.35
C GLN A 3 -10.77 -16.82 8.85
N ASP A 4 -11.59 -17.51 8.06
CA ASP A 4 -11.67 -17.31 6.62
C ASP A 4 -12.15 -15.87 6.33
N ARG A 5 -11.23 -15.01 5.93
CA ARG A 5 -11.51 -13.62 5.54
C ARG A 5 -10.64 -13.22 4.35
N PRO A 6 -11.12 -12.31 3.47
CA PRO A 6 -10.27 -11.76 2.42
C PRO A 6 -9.13 -10.94 3.03
N ILE A 7 -7.95 -11.06 2.43
CA ILE A 7 -6.76 -10.28 2.75
C ILE A 7 -6.31 -9.61 1.45
N SER A 8 -6.01 -8.31 1.52
CA SER A 8 -5.48 -7.60 0.36
C SER A 8 -4.09 -8.11 -0.01
N PHE A 9 -3.87 -8.28 -1.31
CA PHE A 9 -2.63 -8.75 -1.88
C PHE A 9 -2.10 -7.71 -2.87
N PHE A 10 -0.83 -7.34 -2.76
CA PHE A 10 -0.17 -6.40 -3.67
C PHE A 10 0.75 -7.12 -4.65
N SER A 11 0.52 -6.87 -5.93
CA SER A 11 1.33 -7.40 -7.02
C SER A 11 2.22 -6.31 -7.57
N PHE A 12 3.54 -6.49 -7.52
CA PHE A 12 4.50 -5.47 -7.95
C PHE A 12 5.37 -5.94 -9.12
N PRO A 13 5.83 -5.02 -10.00
CA PRO A 13 6.78 -5.33 -11.07
C PRO A 13 8.23 -5.33 -10.56
N GLY A 14 8.54 -6.16 -9.56
CA GLY A 14 9.91 -6.30 -9.04
C GLY A 14 10.32 -5.25 -7.99
N THR A 15 9.36 -4.58 -7.35
CA THR A 15 9.54 -3.51 -6.35
C THR A 15 8.93 -3.81 -4.99
N ALA A 16 8.41 -5.03 -4.75
CA ALA A 16 7.67 -5.38 -3.53
C ALA A 16 8.48 -5.12 -2.24
N ALA A 17 9.77 -5.51 -2.19
CA ALA A 17 10.58 -5.31 -0.99
C ALA A 17 10.70 -3.82 -0.62
N ALA A 18 10.89 -2.94 -1.60
CA ALA A 18 10.97 -1.50 -1.37
C ALA A 18 9.61 -0.94 -0.93
N ALA A 19 8.52 -1.37 -1.57
CA ALA A 19 7.17 -0.97 -1.25
C ALA A 19 6.79 -1.34 0.19
N VAL A 20 6.97 -2.61 0.57
CA VAL A 20 6.63 -3.11 1.90
C VAL A 20 7.42 -2.40 3.00
N ASN A 21 8.73 -2.24 2.83
CA ASN A 21 9.55 -1.51 3.80
C ASN A 21 9.11 -0.05 3.95
N PHE A 22 8.78 0.62 2.84
CA PHE A 22 8.27 1.98 2.86
C PHE A 22 6.93 2.06 3.61
N TYR A 23 5.98 1.17 3.34
CA TYR A 23 4.68 1.17 4.01
C TYR A 23 4.80 0.90 5.51
N VAL A 24 5.59 -0.11 5.91
CA VAL A 24 5.78 -0.46 7.32
C VAL A 24 6.41 0.70 8.11
N GLN A 25 7.30 1.48 7.51
CA GLN A 25 7.87 2.68 8.14
C GLN A 25 6.93 3.89 8.14
N LEU A 26 6.08 4.01 7.11
CA LEU A 26 5.19 5.15 6.95
C LEU A 26 4.00 5.08 7.92
N PHE A 27 3.31 3.94 7.94
CA PHE A 27 2.07 3.76 8.69
C PHE A 27 2.37 3.31 10.14
N PRO A 28 1.79 3.95 11.18
CA PRO A 28 1.94 3.50 12.57
C PRO A 28 1.35 2.10 12.80
N ASN A 29 1.80 1.43 13.85
CA ASN A 29 1.35 0.08 14.23
C ASN A 29 1.42 -0.91 13.06
N SER A 30 2.55 -0.90 12.37
CA SER A 30 2.83 -1.71 11.19
C SER A 30 4.10 -2.50 11.41
N GLU A 31 4.16 -3.68 10.84
CA GLU A 31 5.27 -4.63 11.06
C GLU A 31 5.50 -5.48 9.81
N LEU A 32 6.76 -5.66 9.45
CA LEU A 32 7.16 -6.70 8.49
C LEU A 32 7.20 -8.04 9.23
N ILE A 33 6.39 -9.00 8.81
CA ILE A 33 6.31 -10.32 9.43
C ILE A 33 7.26 -11.30 8.73
N GLU A 34 7.22 -11.33 7.40
CA GLU A 34 8.07 -12.22 6.61
C GLU A 34 8.40 -11.59 5.25
N LEU A 35 9.62 -11.85 4.77
CA LEU A 35 10.05 -11.51 3.42
C LEU A 35 10.93 -12.64 2.88
N THR A 36 10.44 -13.35 1.86
CA THR A 36 11.15 -14.42 1.16
C THR A 36 11.34 -14.07 -0.31
N TYR A 37 12.32 -14.70 -0.94
CA TYR A 37 12.75 -14.37 -2.29
C TYR A 37 12.72 -15.61 -3.19
N PHE A 38 12.49 -15.38 -4.49
CA PHE A 38 12.65 -16.42 -5.50
C PHE A 38 14.11 -16.86 -5.58
N GLY A 39 14.34 -18.17 -5.73
CA GLY A 39 15.64 -18.75 -5.97
C GLY A 39 16.01 -18.78 -7.46
N ASP A 40 16.97 -19.62 -7.81
CA ASP A 40 17.50 -19.75 -9.17
C ASP A 40 16.55 -20.55 -10.10
N GLU A 41 15.48 -21.14 -9.56
CA GLU A 41 14.47 -21.89 -10.33
C GLU A 41 13.64 -21.01 -11.28
N GLN A 42 13.59 -19.69 -11.03
CA GLN A 42 12.97 -18.69 -11.90
C GLN A 42 13.97 -17.55 -12.18
N PRO A 43 14.85 -17.70 -13.19
CA PRO A 43 15.96 -16.78 -13.42
C PRO A 43 15.56 -15.29 -13.59
N GLU A 44 14.38 -15.01 -14.15
CA GLU A 44 13.90 -13.63 -14.34
C GLU A 44 13.43 -12.95 -13.04
N LEU A 45 13.18 -13.75 -11.99
CA LEU A 45 12.69 -13.31 -10.69
C LEU A 45 13.67 -13.58 -9.56
N THR A 46 14.82 -14.23 -9.81
CA THR A 46 15.84 -14.49 -8.79
C THR A 46 16.17 -13.24 -7.98
N GLY A 47 16.05 -13.34 -6.65
CA GLY A 47 16.25 -12.22 -5.73
C GLY A 47 15.10 -11.20 -5.64
N LYS A 48 14.00 -11.42 -6.36
CA LYS A 48 12.72 -10.70 -6.19
C LYS A 48 11.87 -11.36 -5.12
N VAL A 49 10.88 -10.63 -4.61
CA VAL A 49 10.04 -11.12 -3.51
C VAL A 49 9.12 -12.23 -3.99
N TYR A 50 9.29 -13.42 -3.40
CA TYR A 50 8.38 -14.54 -3.58
C TYR A 50 7.16 -14.41 -2.66
N ASN A 51 7.38 -14.07 -1.40
CA ASN A 51 6.32 -13.82 -0.45
C ASN A 51 6.74 -12.70 0.50
N ALA A 52 5.90 -11.68 0.64
CA ALA A 52 5.94 -10.77 1.77
C ALA A 52 4.66 -10.91 2.56
N SER A 53 4.77 -11.04 3.89
CA SER A 53 3.64 -10.86 4.80
C SER A 53 3.97 -9.72 5.77
N PHE A 54 3.01 -8.82 5.96
CA PHE A 54 3.20 -7.63 6.77
C PHE A 54 1.86 -7.13 7.29
N THR A 55 1.92 -6.23 8.27
CA THR A 55 0.75 -5.51 8.76
C THR A 55 0.92 -4.03 8.51
N LEU A 56 -0.18 -3.36 8.14
CA LEU A 56 -0.28 -1.90 8.15
C LEU A 56 -1.41 -1.51 9.09
N MET A 57 -1.11 -0.71 10.11
CA MET A 57 -2.08 -0.33 11.15
C MET A 57 -2.83 -1.53 11.77
N GLY A 58 -2.14 -2.66 11.95
CA GLY A 58 -2.71 -3.91 12.46
C GLY A 58 -3.51 -4.75 11.46
N GLN A 59 -3.73 -4.29 10.23
CA GLN A 59 -4.37 -5.07 9.16
C GLN A 59 -3.31 -5.85 8.37
N SER A 60 -3.53 -7.14 8.16
CA SER A 60 -2.63 -8.02 7.39
C SER A 60 -2.71 -7.73 5.90
N PHE A 61 -1.56 -7.85 5.23
CA PHE A 61 -1.37 -7.78 3.79
C PHE A 61 -0.36 -8.82 3.34
N TYR A 62 -0.46 -9.21 2.07
CA TYR A 62 0.56 -9.98 1.37
C TYR A 62 1.06 -9.23 0.15
N ALA A 63 2.28 -9.52 -0.30
CA ALA A 63 2.79 -9.03 -1.57
C ALA A 63 3.73 -10.03 -2.27
N LEU A 64 3.83 -9.91 -3.59
CA LEU A 64 4.70 -10.72 -4.44
C LEU A 64 5.18 -9.89 -5.64
N ASP A 65 6.39 -10.18 -6.11
CA ASP A 65 6.94 -9.62 -7.33
C ASP A 65 6.65 -10.51 -8.54
N PHE A 66 6.12 -9.89 -9.59
CA PHE A 66 5.99 -10.47 -10.92
C PHE A 66 7.03 -9.88 -11.86
N THR A 67 7.23 -10.53 -13.01
CA THR A 67 8.03 -9.92 -14.08
C THR A 67 7.32 -8.65 -14.56
N PRO A 68 8.03 -7.64 -15.09
CA PRO A 68 7.39 -6.41 -15.59
C PRO A 68 6.33 -6.63 -16.67
N LYS A 69 6.36 -7.78 -17.37
CA LYS A 69 5.38 -8.15 -18.40
C LYS A 69 4.11 -8.78 -17.82
N GLU A 70 4.22 -9.46 -16.68
CA GLU A 70 3.13 -10.21 -16.05
C GLU A 70 2.47 -9.42 -14.91
N ALA A 71 3.20 -8.47 -14.31
CA ALA A 71 2.65 -7.60 -13.29
C ALA A 71 1.42 -6.85 -13.83
N PRO A 72 0.33 -6.78 -13.05
CA PRO A 72 -0.84 -6.03 -13.47
C PRO A 72 -0.48 -4.53 -13.61
N PRO A 73 -1.04 -3.82 -14.60
CA PRO A 73 -0.83 -2.39 -14.71
C PRO A 73 -1.43 -1.67 -13.49
N ALA A 74 -0.82 -0.55 -13.11
CA ALA A 74 -1.37 0.30 -12.05
C ALA A 74 -2.81 0.73 -12.41
N SER A 75 -3.72 0.58 -11.45
CA SER A 75 -5.13 0.88 -11.61
C SER A 75 -5.73 1.30 -10.27
N TRP A 76 -6.66 2.26 -10.32
CA TRP A 76 -7.45 2.73 -9.19
C TRP A 76 -8.78 1.96 -8.98
N GLN A 77 -9.05 0.91 -9.77
CA GLN A 77 -10.24 0.06 -9.60
C GLN A 77 -10.26 -0.64 -8.24
N THR A 78 -9.09 -0.95 -7.69
CA THR A 78 -8.91 -1.37 -6.30
C THR A 78 -8.00 -0.36 -5.62
N SER A 79 -8.36 0.03 -4.40
CA SER A 79 -7.60 1.02 -3.62
C SER A 79 -7.70 0.70 -2.14
N GLN A 80 -6.81 1.28 -1.35
CA GLN A 80 -6.81 1.14 0.10
C GLN A 80 -7.46 2.36 0.73
N PHE A 81 -8.61 2.13 1.36
CA PHE A 81 -9.37 3.16 2.03
C PHE A 81 -8.97 3.23 3.50
N ILE A 82 -8.61 4.42 3.98
CA ILE A 82 -8.23 4.66 5.38
C ILE A 82 -8.97 5.89 5.89
N GLU A 83 -9.74 5.69 6.96
CA GLU A 83 -10.36 6.76 7.73
C GLU A 83 -9.50 7.09 8.95
N PHE A 84 -8.97 8.31 8.97
CA PHE A 84 -8.13 8.83 10.03
C PHE A 84 -8.98 9.55 11.07
N SER A 85 -8.67 9.31 12.34
CA SER A 85 -9.15 10.10 13.48
C SER A 85 -8.23 11.26 13.84
N ASP A 86 -7.00 11.26 13.33
CA ASP A 86 -6.00 12.31 13.55
C ASP A 86 -5.65 12.99 12.22
N THR A 87 -6.05 14.27 12.11
CA THR A 87 -5.75 15.14 10.98
C THR A 87 -4.25 15.28 10.69
N HIS A 88 -3.39 15.29 11.72
CA HIS A 88 -1.96 15.43 11.51
C HIS A 88 -1.36 14.17 10.88
N LEU A 89 -1.84 13.00 11.30
CA LEU A 89 -1.43 11.73 10.72
C LEU A 89 -1.89 11.61 9.26
N PHE A 90 -3.13 12.04 8.97
CA PHE A 90 -3.63 12.18 7.60
C PHE A 90 -2.67 13.03 6.75
N ASP A 91 -2.34 14.24 7.21
CA ASP A 91 -1.53 15.19 6.43
C ASP A 91 -0.11 14.66 6.18
N ARG A 92 0.50 14.01 7.18
CA ARG A 92 1.83 13.38 7.04
C ARG A 92 1.81 12.27 5.99
N ILE A 93 0.86 11.34 6.09
CA ILE A 93 0.79 10.19 5.19
C ILE A 93 0.46 10.63 3.78
N PHE A 94 -0.54 11.51 3.61
CA PHE A 94 -0.89 12.06 2.31
C PHE A 94 0.33 12.73 1.65
N THR A 95 1.00 13.63 2.37
CA THR A 95 2.18 14.35 1.85
C THR A 95 3.29 13.38 1.46
N THR A 96 3.53 12.34 2.25
CA THR A 96 4.58 11.35 1.96
C THR A 96 4.26 10.55 0.71
N LEU A 97 3.03 10.04 0.59
CA LEU A 97 2.58 9.30 -0.60
C LEU A 97 2.59 10.18 -1.86
N ALA A 98 2.18 11.44 -1.73
CA ALA A 98 2.12 12.40 -2.83
C ALA A 98 3.50 12.85 -3.32
N SER A 99 4.53 12.83 -2.46
CA SER A 99 5.86 13.38 -2.79
C SER A 99 6.53 12.76 -4.02
N SER A 100 6.28 11.48 -4.26
CA SER A 100 6.75 10.73 -5.44
C SER A 100 5.62 9.94 -6.12
N GLY A 101 4.38 10.29 -5.78
CA GLY A 101 3.18 9.70 -6.34
C GLY A 101 2.45 10.65 -7.28
N HIS A 102 1.21 10.30 -7.60
CA HIS A 102 0.30 11.09 -8.40
C HIS A 102 -0.99 11.33 -7.61
N VAL A 103 -1.25 12.60 -7.29
CA VAL A 103 -2.49 13.02 -6.63
C VAL A 103 -3.61 13.04 -7.66
N LEU A 104 -4.64 12.22 -7.42
CA LEU A 104 -5.83 12.13 -8.27
C LEU A 104 -6.90 13.15 -7.84
N MET A 105 -6.97 13.44 -6.54
CA MET A 105 -7.97 14.32 -5.93
C MET A 105 -7.51 14.78 -4.53
N GLY A 106 -7.91 15.98 -4.11
CA GLY A 106 -7.75 16.47 -2.75
C GLY A 106 -6.32 16.85 -2.31
N PRO A 107 -6.13 17.12 -1.00
CA PRO A 107 -7.11 17.02 0.08
C PRO A 107 -8.16 18.13 0.01
N GLU A 108 -9.44 17.75 0.03
CA GLU A 108 -10.57 18.68 0.00
C GLU A 108 -11.77 18.09 0.78
N PRO A 109 -12.74 18.90 1.24
CA PRO A 109 -13.93 18.39 1.91
C PRO A 109 -14.89 17.72 0.92
N ILE A 110 -15.37 16.52 1.25
CA ILE A 110 -16.30 15.73 0.42
C ILE A 110 -17.34 15.05 1.29
N ALA A 111 -18.62 15.37 1.05
CA ALA A 111 -19.76 14.82 1.78
C ALA A 111 -19.58 14.94 3.31
N GLN A 112 -19.45 13.82 4.03
CA GLN A 112 -19.26 13.78 5.47
C GLN A 112 -17.78 13.90 5.93
N PHE A 113 -16.83 13.97 5.01
CA PHE A 113 -15.40 14.07 5.31
C PHE A 113 -14.94 15.53 5.16
N ASP A 114 -14.28 16.06 6.19
CA ASP A 114 -13.69 17.41 6.14
C ASP A 114 -12.38 17.43 5.36
N LYS A 115 -11.69 16.27 5.26
CA LYS A 115 -10.60 16.03 4.32
C LYS A 115 -10.78 14.68 3.62
N ALA A 116 -10.72 14.67 2.30
CA ALA A 116 -10.65 13.49 1.46
C ALA A 116 -9.58 13.69 0.38
N ALA A 117 -8.72 12.70 0.18
CA ALA A 117 -7.67 12.73 -0.85
C ALA A 117 -7.45 11.35 -1.47
N TRP A 118 -7.22 11.31 -2.77
CA TRP A 118 -6.86 10.11 -3.51
C TRP A 118 -5.48 10.26 -4.12
N VAL A 119 -4.59 9.31 -3.85
CA VAL A 119 -3.21 9.34 -4.31
C VAL A 119 -2.75 7.96 -4.75
N THR A 120 -2.20 7.86 -5.95
CA THR A 120 -1.44 6.68 -6.39
C THR A 120 0.02 6.90 -6.01
N ASP A 121 0.59 6.03 -5.19
CA ASP A 121 1.97 6.19 -4.72
C ASP A 121 3.02 5.81 -5.78
N GLN A 122 4.30 5.96 -5.42
CA GLN A 122 5.44 5.65 -6.30
C GLN A 122 5.55 4.17 -6.72
N PHE A 123 4.80 3.26 -6.07
CA PHE A 123 4.77 1.83 -6.38
C PHE A 123 3.50 1.43 -7.15
N GLY A 124 2.58 2.37 -7.40
CA GLY A 124 1.36 2.16 -8.18
C GLY A 124 0.13 1.78 -7.35
N ILE A 125 0.22 1.76 -6.01
CA ILE A 125 -0.95 1.50 -5.15
C ILE A 125 -1.74 2.79 -4.95
N THR A 126 -3.05 2.71 -5.17
CA THR A 126 -3.96 3.84 -4.93
C THR A 126 -4.50 3.81 -3.51
N TRP A 127 -4.39 4.94 -2.82
CA TRP A 127 -4.86 5.15 -1.46
C TRP A 127 -5.97 6.20 -1.46
N GLN A 128 -7.09 5.88 -0.81
CA GLN A 128 -8.18 6.81 -0.51
C GLN A 128 -8.12 7.16 0.98
N LEU A 129 -7.58 8.34 1.28
CA LEU A 129 -7.40 8.81 2.64
C LEU A 129 -8.56 9.75 2.96
N VAL A 130 -9.20 9.57 4.10
CA VAL A 130 -10.26 10.47 4.56
C VAL A 130 -10.12 10.77 6.05
N HIS A 131 -10.66 11.90 6.48
CA HIS A 131 -10.79 12.28 7.88
C HIS A 131 -12.21 12.83 8.11
N ARG A 132 -12.72 12.67 9.34
CA ARG A 132 -13.95 13.33 9.80
C ARG A 132 -13.66 14.12 11.05
N ALA A 133 -14.09 15.38 11.08
CA ALA A 133 -14.16 16.13 12.32
C ALA A 133 -15.09 15.41 13.32
N ALA A 134 -14.68 15.40 14.59
CA ALA A 134 -15.48 14.87 15.70
C ALA A 134 -16.73 15.70 15.97
#